data_AF-A0A1A8RSU1-F1
#
_entry.id   AF-A0A1A8RSU1-F1
#
_cell.length_a   1.000
_cell.length_b   1.000
_cell.length_c   1.000
_cell.angle_alpha   90.00
_cell.angle_beta   90.00
_cell.angle_gamma   90.00
#
_symmetry.space_group_name_H-M   'P 1'
#
loop_
_entity.id
_entity.type
_entity.pdbx_description
1 polymer ?
#
loop_
_entity_poly.entity_id
_entity_poly.type
_entity_poly.pdbx_seq_one_letter_code
_entity_poly.pdbx_strand_id
1 'polypeptide(L)'
;RYHNERIRWDRGKSIWLFNITADPYERVDMSQRYPHIVKKMLMRLAQYNKTAVPVRYPAKDLRSNPQYNSGVWGPWYKDEKEQEEELYNNFFTNHLGKTSWKDKSKNRKLKRKMKH
;
A
#
# COMPACT_ATOMS: atom_id res chain seq x y z
N ARG A 1 7.69 -21.53 -7.11
CA ARG A 1 7.04 -22.23 -8.25
C ARG A 1 6.33 -21.17 -9.09
N TYR A 2 7.09 -20.43 -9.90
CA TYR A 2 6.58 -19.31 -10.70
C TYR A 2 5.84 -19.86 -11.92
N HIS A 3 4.53 -19.62 -12.02
CA HIS A 3 3.82 -19.77 -13.29
C HIS A 3 4.20 -18.57 -14.14
N ASN A 4 5.36 -18.69 -14.80
CA ASN A 4 5.77 -17.79 -15.86
C ASN A 4 4.99 -18.19 -17.12
N GLU A 5 3.73 -17.79 -17.21
CA GLU A 5 3.13 -17.61 -18.52
C GLU A 5 3.96 -16.53 -19.20
N ARG A 6 4.88 -16.97 -20.07
CA ARG A 6 5.57 -16.09 -21.01
C ARG A 6 4.47 -15.50 -21.87
N ILE A 7 3.95 -14.33 -21.48
CA ILE A 7 3.17 -13.46 -22.35
C ILE A 7 4.12 -13.11 -23.49
N ARG A 8 4.07 -13.90 -24.57
CA ARG A 8 4.73 -13.56 -25.81
C ARG A 8 3.89 -12.43 -26.37
N TRP A 9 4.40 -11.20 -26.26
CA TRP A 9 3.91 -10.04 -27.01
C TRP A 9 4.17 -10.22 -28.53
N ASP A 10 3.87 -11.40 -29.08
CA ASP A 10 3.98 -11.68 -30.50
C ASP A 10 2.73 -11.10 -31.17
N ARG A 11 2.94 -10.06 -31.99
CA ARG A 11 1.99 -9.43 -32.95
C ARG A 11 0.78 -8.70 -32.38
N GLY A 12 0.99 -7.52 -31.78
CA GLY A 12 0.04 -6.39 -31.83
C GLY A 12 -1.36 -6.56 -31.22
N LYS A 13 -1.71 -7.72 -30.68
CA LYS A 13 -3.02 -7.97 -30.08
C LYS A 13 -3.03 -7.52 -28.63
N SER A 14 -3.95 -6.60 -28.30
CA SER A 14 -4.09 -5.98 -26.98
C SER A 14 -5.43 -6.31 -26.30
N ILE A 15 -6.34 -7.01 -26.98
CA ILE A 15 -7.70 -7.29 -26.50
C ILE A 15 -8.01 -8.78 -26.69
N TRP A 16 -8.60 -9.37 -25.65
CA TRP A 16 -9.13 -10.74 -25.64
C TRP A 16 -10.52 -10.75 -25.00
N LEU A 17 -11.34 -11.73 -25.35
CA LEU A 17 -12.65 -11.96 -24.76
C LEU A 17 -12.84 -13.45 -24.48
N PHE A 18 -13.04 -13.80 -23.22
CA PHE A 18 -13.29 -15.16 -22.77
C PHE A 18 -14.66 -15.27 -22.11
N ASN A 19 -15.27 -16.44 -22.20
CA ASN A 19 -16.49 -16.77 -21.45
C ASN A 19 -16.12 -17.68 -20.28
N ILE A 20 -15.79 -17.05 -19.15
CA ILE A 20 -15.40 -17.70 -17.91
C ILE A 20 -16.38 -18.77 -17.40
N THR A 21 -17.68 -18.72 -17.72
CA THR A 21 -18.63 -19.78 -17.28
C THR A 21 -18.50 -21.06 -18.09
N ALA A 22 -18.11 -20.96 -19.37
CA ALA A 22 -17.92 -22.09 -20.27
C ALA A 22 -16.45 -22.46 -20.50
N ASP A 23 -15.53 -21.53 -20.24
CA ASP A 23 -14.09 -21.66 -20.40
C ASP A 23 -13.34 -21.03 -19.20
N PRO A 24 -13.27 -21.73 -18.06
CA PRO A 24 -12.64 -21.23 -16.83
C PRO A 24 -11.12 -21.02 -16.92
N TYR A 25 -10.49 -21.59 -17.95
CA TYR A 25 -9.04 -21.55 -18.15
C TYR A 25 -8.63 -20.67 -19.34
N GLU A 26 -9.56 -19.87 -19.89
CA GLU A 26 -9.28 -18.83 -20.88
C GLU A 26 -8.53 -19.34 -22.13
N ARG A 27 -8.88 -20.55 -22.59
CA ARG A 27 -8.19 -21.23 -23.69
C ARG A 27 -8.62 -20.74 -25.06
N VAL A 28 -9.86 -20.25 -25.19
CA VAL A 28 -10.46 -19.90 -26.48
C VAL A 28 -10.84 -18.43 -26.50
N ASP A 29 -10.08 -17.64 -27.26
CA ASP A 29 -10.43 -16.23 -27.48
C ASP A 29 -11.61 -16.08 -28.45
N MET A 30 -12.61 -15.32 -28.01
CA MET A 30 -13.83 -15.04 -28.77
C MET A 30 -13.95 -13.56 -29.19
N SER A 31 -12.90 -12.76 -29.03
CA SER A 31 -12.91 -11.32 -29.31
C SER A 31 -13.35 -11.00 -30.75
N GLN A 32 -12.85 -11.78 -31.72
CA GLN A 32 -13.22 -11.64 -33.14
C GLN A 32 -14.64 -12.11 -33.44
N ARG A 33 -15.14 -13.11 -32.69
CA ARG A 33 -16.47 -13.69 -32.89
C ARG A 33 -17.58 -12.79 -32.34
N TYR A 34 -17.32 -12.08 -31.24
CA TYR A 34 -18.32 -11.23 -30.57
C TYR A 34 -17.82 -9.78 -30.36
N PRO A 35 -17.58 -9.00 -31.43
CA PRO A 35 -17.03 -7.65 -31.32
C PRO A 35 -17.97 -6.67 -30.59
N HIS A 36 -19.28 -6.90 -30.64
CA HIS A 36 -20.26 -6.08 -29.91
C HIS A 36 -20.14 -6.26 -28.39
N ILE A 37 -19.84 -7.48 -27.91
CA ILE A 37 -19.59 -7.74 -26.48
C ILE A 37 -18.29 -7.08 -26.06
N VAL A 38 -17.23 -7.19 -26.86
CA VAL A 38 -15.96 -6.47 -26.63
C VAL A 38 -16.22 -4.97 -26.43
N LYS A 39 -16.96 -4.34 -27.36
CA LYS A 39 -17.30 -2.90 -27.26
C LYS A 39 -18.06 -2.60 -25.97
N LYS A 40 -19.05 -3.42 -25.60
CA LYS A 40 -19.81 -3.25 -24.35
C LYS A 40 -18.90 -3.31 -23.12
N MET A 41 -17.98 -4.27 -23.08
CA MET A 41 -17.03 -4.40 -21.96
C MET A 41 -16.03 -3.25 -21.92
N LEU A 42 -15.52 -2.79 -23.06
CA LEU A 42 -14.64 -1.62 -23.14
C LEU A 42 -15.34 -0.33 -22.66
N MET A 43 -16.61 -0.12 -23.01
CA MET A 43 -17.39 1.00 -22.47
C MET A 43 -17.55 0.91 -20.95
N ARG A 44 -17.74 -0.30 -20.41
CA ARG A 44 -17.81 -0.51 -18.97
C ARG A 44 -16.48 -0.23 -18.28
N LEU A 45 -15.35 -0.62 -18.87
CA LEU A 45 -14.02 -0.26 -18.38
C LEU A 45 -13.80 1.27 -18.38
N ALA A 46 -14.20 1.96 -19.45
CA ALA A 46 -14.11 3.41 -19.53
C ALA A 46 -14.95 4.10 -18.45
N GLN A 47 -16.14 3.57 -18.15
CA GLN A 47 -16.98 4.09 -17.07
C GLN A 47 -16.32 3.95 -15.70
N TYR A 48 -15.68 2.81 -15.40
CA TYR A 48 -14.92 2.65 -14.14
C TYR A 48 -13.68 3.53 -14.10
N ASN A 49 -12.98 3.69 -15.23
CA ASN A 49 -11.82 4.56 -15.32
C ASN A 49 -12.17 6.03 -15.07
N LYS A 50 -13.38 6.48 -15.47
CA LYS A 50 -13.86 7.85 -15.23
C LYS A 50 -13.89 8.22 -13.74
N THR A 51 -14.16 7.26 -12.86
CA THR A 51 -14.21 7.46 -11.42
C THR A 51 -12.98 6.92 -10.69
N ALA A 52 -11.95 6.49 -11.44
CA ALA A 52 -10.74 5.93 -10.84
C ALA A 52 -9.91 7.01 -10.15
N VAL A 53 -9.41 6.68 -8.97
CA VAL A 53 -8.43 7.51 -8.27
C VAL A 53 -7.08 7.33 -8.95
N PRO A 54 -6.32 8.41 -9.19
CA PRO A 54 -4.97 8.30 -9.75
C PRO A 54 -4.09 7.34 -8.95
N VAL A 55 -3.30 6.54 -9.65
CA VAL A 55 -2.36 5.62 -9.01
C VAL A 55 -1.30 6.44 -8.27
N ARG A 56 -1.16 6.19 -6.97
CA ARG A 56 -0.09 6.77 -6.16
C ARG A 56 1.13 5.87 -6.20
N TYR A 57 2.11 6.22 -7.02
CA TYR A 57 3.38 5.49 -7.14
C TYR A 57 4.56 6.42 -6.78
N PRO A 58 4.78 6.69 -5.48
CA PRO A 58 5.84 7.59 -5.06
C PRO A 58 7.22 6.99 -5.32
N ALA A 59 8.24 7.84 -5.43
CA ALA A 59 9.63 7.39 -5.49
C ALA A 59 10.02 6.62 -4.22
N LYS A 60 11.02 5.74 -4.33
CA LYS A 60 11.55 4.99 -3.19
C LYS A 60 12.15 5.94 -2.16
N ASP A 61 11.75 5.81 -0.89
CA ASP A 61 12.37 6.52 0.23
C ASP A 61 13.64 5.77 0.70
N LEU A 62 14.80 6.42 0.71
CA LEU A 62 16.06 5.81 1.15
C LEU A 62 16.04 5.44 2.65
N ARG A 63 15.27 6.16 3.48
CA ARG A 63 15.12 5.88 4.92
C ARG A 63 14.38 4.58 5.20
N SER A 64 13.64 4.07 4.21
CA SER A 64 12.99 2.77 4.27
C SER A 64 13.96 1.59 4.26
N ASN A 65 15.25 1.81 3.96
CA ASN A 65 16.23 0.73 3.91
C ASN A 65 16.39 0.08 5.29
N PRO A 66 16.18 -1.26 5.43
CA PRO A 66 16.33 -1.97 6.70
C PRO A 66 17.71 -1.84 7.34
N GLN A 67 18.76 -1.58 6.56
CA GLN A 67 20.11 -1.34 7.09
C GLN A 67 20.15 -0.17 8.07
N TYR A 68 19.25 0.81 7.91
CA TYR A 68 19.12 1.95 8.82
C TYR A 68 18.12 1.70 9.97
N ASN A 69 17.43 0.55 9.97
CA ASN A 69 16.35 0.21 10.90
C ASN A 69 16.62 -1.14 11.58
N SER A 70 17.82 -1.31 12.15
CA SER A 70 18.23 -2.53 12.87
C SER A 70 18.17 -3.83 12.03
N GLY A 71 18.23 -3.73 10.71
CA GLY A 71 18.17 -4.87 9.78
C GLY A 71 16.76 -5.42 9.54
N VAL A 72 15.70 -4.76 10.04
CA VAL A 72 14.32 -5.25 9.97
C VAL A 72 13.45 -4.28 9.17
N TRP A 73 12.52 -4.81 8.38
CA TRP A 73 11.48 -4.00 7.75
C TRP A 73 10.46 -3.55 8.81
N GLY A 74 10.30 -2.25 8.99
CA GLY A 74 9.35 -1.67 9.93
C GLY A 74 9.02 -0.23 9.57
N PRO A 75 8.13 0.44 10.32
CA PRO A 75 7.86 1.86 10.11
C PRO A 75 9.14 2.69 10.23
N TRP A 76 9.48 3.45 9.19
CA TRP A 76 10.67 4.32 9.14
C TRP A 76 10.34 5.82 9.10
N TYR A 77 9.08 6.17 8.92
CA TYR A 77 8.61 7.55 8.89
C TYR A 77 8.30 8.00 10.32
N LYS A 78 9.09 8.96 10.83
CA LYS A 78 8.82 9.68 12.09
C LYS A 78 8.36 11.08 11.75
N ASP A 79 7.28 11.55 12.38
CA ASP A 79 6.81 12.92 12.19
C ASP A 79 7.88 13.92 12.65
N GLU A 80 7.99 15.08 12.01
CA GLU A 80 9.02 16.09 12.32
C GLU A 80 8.98 16.52 13.80
N LYS A 81 7.78 16.52 14.41
CA LYS A 81 7.59 16.81 15.84
C LYS A 81 8.21 15.75 16.76
N GLU A 82 8.10 14.48 16.39
CA GLU A 82 8.70 13.38 17.16
C GLU A 82 10.23 13.40 17.06
N GLN A 83 10.76 13.83 15.90
CA GLN A 83 12.20 14.02 15.71
C GLN A 83 12.73 15.21 16.54
N GLU A 84 12.02 16.33 16.59
CA GLU A 84 12.38 17.48 17.41
C GLU A 84 12.32 17.14 18.91
N GLU A 85 11.30 16.41 19.36
CA GLU A 85 11.19 15.94 20.75
C GLU A 85 12.29 14.94 21.11
N GLU A 86 12.62 13.98 20.25
CA GLU A 86 13.76 13.07 20.46
C GLU A 86 15.09 13.83 20.48
N LEU A 87 15.29 14.79 19.57
CA LEU A 87 16.51 15.60 19.51
C LEU A 87 16.65 16.50 20.74
N TYR A 88 15.56 17.12 21.19
CA TYR A 88 15.49 17.85 22.45
C TYR A 88 15.84 16.89 23.59
N ASN A 89 15.09 15.81 23.79
CA ASN A 89 15.36 14.87 24.89
C ASN A 89 16.79 14.30 24.88
N ASN A 90 17.37 14.02 23.71
CA ASN A 90 18.77 13.59 23.59
C ASN A 90 19.76 14.73 23.89
N PHE A 91 19.44 15.98 23.58
CA PHE A 91 20.28 17.15 23.92
C PHE A 91 20.23 17.46 25.42
N PHE A 92 19.04 17.41 26.05
CA PHE A 92 18.88 17.67 27.48
C PHE A 92 19.46 16.57 28.38
N THR A 93 19.39 15.31 27.96
CA THR A 93 19.97 14.18 28.72
C THR A 93 21.50 14.18 28.73
N ASN A 94 22.14 14.78 27.73
CA ASN A 94 23.61 14.87 27.65
C ASN A 94 24.19 16.09 28.39
N HIS A 95 23.40 17.14 28.67
CA HIS A 95 23.89 18.38 29.29
C HIS A 95 23.51 18.55 30.77
N LEU A 96 22.50 17.85 31.28
CA LEU A 96 22.11 17.96 32.69
C LEU A 96 22.29 16.61 33.39
N GLY A 97 23.33 16.56 34.22
CA GLY A 97 23.69 15.40 35.04
C GLY A 97 22.49 14.81 35.77
N LYS A 98 22.45 13.47 35.74
CA LYS A 98 21.45 12.60 36.37
C LYS A 98 20.98 13.16 37.72
N THR A 99 19.78 13.76 37.74
CA THR A 99 19.01 13.89 38.98
C THR A 99 17.84 12.92 38.89
N SER A 100 17.93 11.85 39.69
CA SER A 100 16.89 10.84 39.84
C SER A 100 15.65 11.48 40.46
N TRP A 101 14.66 11.82 39.64
CA TRP A 101 13.30 12.08 40.10
C TRP A 101 12.42 10.90 39.70
N LYS A 102 12.02 10.11 40.71
CA LYS A 102 11.11 8.98 40.59
C LYS A 102 9.74 9.49 40.12
N ASP A 103 9.30 9.07 38.93
CA ASP A 103 7.93 9.34 38.51
C ASP A 103 6.95 8.40 39.21
N LYS A 104 6.18 8.97 40.14
CA LYS A 104 5.03 8.32 40.76
C LYS A 104 3.83 8.43 39.83
N SER A 105 3.41 7.28 39.29
CA SER A 105 2.05 6.89 38.92
C SER A 105 1.06 7.98 38.47
N LYS A 106 0.53 7.88 37.24
CA LYS A 106 -0.90 8.19 36.98
C LYS A 106 -1.55 7.15 36.07
N ASN A 107 -2.20 6.22 36.76
CA ASN A 107 -3.21 5.31 36.28
C ASN A 107 -4.37 6.11 35.64
N ARG A 108 -4.65 5.94 34.34
CA ARG A 108 -5.87 6.50 33.71
C ARG A 108 -6.74 5.38 33.16
N LYS A 109 -7.48 4.74 34.09
CA LYS A 109 -8.65 3.89 33.78
C LYS A 109 -9.61 4.71 32.91
N LEU A 110 -9.81 4.30 31.64
CA LEU A 110 -10.90 4.81 30.80
C LEU A 110 -12.23 4.30 31.38
N LYS A 111 -12.99 5.16 32.07
CA LYS A 111 -14.41 4.92 32.34
C LYS A 111 -15.18 5.08 31.03
N ARG A 112 -15.62 3.97 30.44
CA ARG A 112 -16.74 3.98 29.48
C ARG A 112 -17.99 4.33 30.28
N LYS A 113 -18.60 5.50 30.01
CA LYS A 113 -19.91 5.86 30.53
C LYS A 113 -20.90 5.71 29.38
N MET A 114 -21.73 4.66 29.45
CA MET A 114 -22.99 4.55 28.72
C MET A 114 -23.87 5.76 29.10
N LYS A 115 -24.59 6.30 28.12
CA LYS A 115 -25.81 7.06 28.36
C LYS A 115 -26.97 6.34 27.68
N HIS A 116 -28.03 6.22 28.47
CA HIS A 116 -29.37 5.73 28.13
C HIS A 116 -29.98 6.48 26.94
#